data_AF-A0A8T3Z3J5-F1
#
_entry.id   AF-A0A8T3Z3J5-F1
#
_cell.length_a   1.000
_cell.length_b   1.000
_cell.length_c   1.000
_cell.angle_alpha   90.00
_cell.angle_beta   90.00
_cell.angle_gamma   90.00
#
_symmetry.space_group_name_H-M   'P 1'
#
loop_
_entity.id
_entity.type
_entity.pdbx_description
1 polymer ?
#
loop_
_entity_poly.entity_id
_entity_poly.type
_entity_poly.pdbx_seq_one_letter_code
_entity_poly.pdbx_strand_id
1 'polypeptide(L)'
;MEVTFSKEIGAKGGTSRLFAGGVHGKEGSSTIHAIEPAKNIKVNEGRLILRNFPPSPYMSTLDPLYYLSLAGSKLMGLIQKNKPDIYLELHCYHKDSYLKLTRKDRKEFFGVPGLVELDNKVLTGSVSPLIRSVFFDLNDFPFILEMPCNPSEESLQTCHKIMEILAESSNRLEIMEKLSQVYPQTVETLNTYFKDYSLNFHPAFEEIKQRALETDLKNYQDLEKLINNVIREGNFKVNPKQIKQLEGAFLIFNEYNSFKCNKRTMNI
;
A
#
# COMPACT_ATOMS: atom_id res chain seq x y z
N MET A 1 -12.29 15.81 18.97
CA MET A 1 -10.88 15.79 18.51
C MET A 1 -10.91 15.87 17.00
N GLU A 2 -10.10 16.74 16.38
CA GLU A 2 -10.06 16.85 14.92
C GLU A 2 -9.37 15.58 14.37
N VAL A 3 -10.13 14.76 13.64
CA VAL A 3 -9.62 13.51 13.07
C VAL A 3 -8.86 13.72 11.77
N THR A 4 -8.94 14.92 11.18
CA THR A 4 -8.19 15.24 9.97
C THR A 4 -6.87 15.90 10.36
N PHE A 5 -5.77 15.45 9.77
CA PHE A 5 -4.46 16.01 10.04
C PHE A 5 -3.63 16.06 8.77
N SER A 6 -2.81 17.10 8.65
CA SER A 6 -1.87 17.25 7.55
C SER A 6 -0.64 18.00 8.01
N LYS A 7 0.53 17.43 7.74
CA LYS A 7 1.81 18.09 7.99
C LYS A 7 2.84 17.65 6.96
N GLU A 8 3.72 18.57 6.58
CA GLU A 8 4.96 18.26 5.87
C GLU A 8 6.11 18.67 6.79
N ILE A 9 7.09 17.79 6.93
CA ILE A 9 8.32 18.01 7.71
C ILE A 9 9.54 17.68 6.85
N GLY A 10 10.67 18.29 7.16
CA GLY A 10 11.91 18.18 6.36
C GLY A 10 12.00 19.23 5.25
N ALA A 11 12.89 18.99 4.27
CA ALA A 11 13.17 19.91 3.17
C ALA A 11 12.90 19.25 1.81
N LYS A 12 12.79 20.07 0.75
CA LYS A 12 12.62 19.54 -0.60
C LYS A 12 13.94 18.99 -1.14
N GLY A 13 13.88 17.82 -1.77
CA GLY A 13 15.05 17.10 -2.31
C GLY A 13 15.50 15.98 -1.37
N GLY A 14 15.93 14.85 -1.93
CA GLY A 14 16.18 13.62 -1.16
C GLY A 14 14.96 12.69 -1.10
N THR A 15 15.00 11.70 -0.21
CA THR A 15 13.94 10.68 -0.10
C THR A 15 12.56 11.28 0.27
N SER A 16 11.56 10.98 -0.54
CA SER A 16 10.17 11.42 -0.37
C SER A 16 9.38 10.35 0.38
N ARG A 17 8.83 10.69 1.55
CA ARG A 17 8.07 9.77 2.40
C ARG A 17 6.63 10.25 2.57
N LEU A 18 5.67 9.33 2.53
CA LEU A 18 4.25 9.62 2.76
C LEU A 18 3.66 8.62 3.75
N PHE A 19 3.21 9.10 4.92
CA PHE A 19 2.46 8.30 5.87
C PHE A 19 0.99 8.75 5.87
N ALA A 20 0.09 7.82 5.59
CA ALA A 20 -1.34 8.06 5.45
C ALA A 20 -2.15 7.19 6.43
N GLY A 21 -2.91 7.82 7.32
CA GLY A 21 -3.89 7.17 8.19
C GLY A 21 -5.32 7.51 7.82
N GLY A 22 -6.28 6.72 8.32
CA GLY A 22 -7.72 6.96 8.12
C GLY A 22 -8.19 6.66 6.70
N VAL A 23 -7.52 5.74 6.01
CA VAL A 23 -7.72 5.46 4.58
C VAL A 23 -9.16 5.06 4.24
N HIS A 24 -9.86 4.39 5.16
CA HIS A 24 -11.25 4.00 4.94
C HIS A 24 -12.05 3.91 6.24
N GLY A 25 -13.37 3.92 6.11
CA GLY A 25 -14.27 3.76 7.25
C GLY A 25 -14.11 4.89 8.28
N LYS A 26 -14.05 4.51 9.55
CA LYS A 26 -13.86 5.44 10.67
C LYS A 26 -12.46 5.35 11.28
N GLU A 27 -11.53 4.68 10.61
CA GLU A 27 -10.19 4.37 11.16
C GLU A 27 -9.35 5.62 11.45
N GLY A 28 -9.73 6.77 10.87
CA GLY A 28 -9.12 8.07 11.15
C GLY A 28 -9.12 8.43 12.63
N SER A 29 -10.15 8.01 13.39
CA SER A 29 -10.21 8.27 14.84
C SER A 29 -9.17 7.50 15.65
N SER A 30 -8.68 6.38 15.12
CA SER A 30 -7.66 5.55 15.79
C SER A 30 -6.27 5.90 15.30
N THR A 31 -6.13 6.03 13.97
CA THR A 31 -4.85 6.29 13.30
C THR A 31 -4.27 7.68 13.57
N ILE A 32 -5.11 8.66 13.92
CA ILE A 32 -4.65 9.98 14.35
C ILE A 32 -3.69 9.92 15.55
N HIS A 33 -3.90 8.96 16.46
CA HIS A 33 -3.09 8.82 17.67
C HIS A 33 -1.63 8.40 17.37
N ALA A 34 -1.36 7.81 16.20
CA ALA A 34 -0.01 7.52 15.73
C ALA A 34 0.50 8.58 14.72
N ILE A 35 -0.37 9.05 13.82
CA ILE A 35 -0.01 10.03 12.78
C ILE A 35 0.35 11.40 13.37
N GLU A 36 -0.43 11.91 14.32
CA GLU A 36 -0.20 13.27 14.82
C GLU A 36 1.14 13.40 15.58
N PRO A 37 1.49 12.52 16.53
CA PRO A 37 2.75 12.69 17.26
C PRO A 37 3.98 12.47 16.37
N ALA A 38 3.83 11.78 15.22
CA ALA A 38 4.88 11.62 14.22
C ALA A 38 5.35 12.95 13.60
N LYS A 39 4.62 14.06 13.78
CA LYS A 39 5.06 15.42 13.40
C LYS A 39 6.37 15.85 14.08
N ASN A 40 6.72 15.20 15.18
CA ASN A 40 7.93 15.46 15.96
C ASN A 40 9.11 14.56 15.57
N ILE A 41 8.93 13.60 14.66
CA ILE A 41 10.01 12.73 14.18
C ILE A 41 11.04 13.58 13.44
N LYS A 42 12.32 13.32 13.70
CA LYS A 42 13.42 13.97 13.01
C LYS A 42 13.58 13.39 11.61
N VAL A 43 13.54 14.26 10.59
CA VAL A 43 13.84 13.89 9.20
C VAL A 43 15.20 14.50 8.84
N ASN A 44 16.22 13.65 8.75
CA ASN A 44 17.60 14.10 8.49
C ASN A 44 17.81 14.47 7.02
N GLU A 45 17.12 13.80 6.11
CA GLU A 45 17.24 13.97 4.66
C GLU A 45 15.87 13.74 4.00
N GLY A 46 15.60 14.49 2.93
CA GLY A 46 14.30 14.40 2.27
C GLY A 46 13.18 15.10 3.02
N ARG A 47 11.97 14.62 2.75
CA ARG A 47 10.72 15.09 3.35
C ARG A 47 9.86 13.94 3.82
N LEU A 48 9.04 14.21 4.83
CA LEU A 48 7.96 13.35 5.26
C LEU A 48 6.63 14.11 5.23
N ILE A 49 5.66 13.54 4.53
CA ILE A 49 4.29 14.02 4.48
C ILE A 49 3.45 13.13 5.37
N LEU A 50 2.77 13.72 6.34
CA LEU A 50 1.84 13.08 7.25
C LEU A 50 0.43 13.48 6.87
N ARG A 51 -0.45 12.50 6.66
CA ARG A 51 -1.86 12.74 6.36
C ARG A 51 -2.73 11.81 7.18
N ASN A 52 -3.75 12.34 7.84
CA ASN A 52 -4.85 11.56 8.39
C ASN A 52 -6.15 12.00 7.72
N PHE A 53 -6.86 11.05 7.11
CA PHE A 53 -8.08 11.31 6.37
C PHE A 53 -9.32 11.34 7.28
N PRO A 54 -10.34 12.14 6.92
CA PRO A 54 -11.62 12.12 7.62
C PRO A 54 -12.36 10.80 7.37
N PRO A 55 -13.38 10.48 8.19
CA PRO A 55 -14.21 9.30 7.99
C PRO A 55 -14.84 9.25 6.59
N SER A 56 -14.96 8.04 6.06
CA SER A 56 -15.57 7.72 4.78
C SER A 56 -16.40 6.44 4.89
N PRO A 57 -17.29 6.14 3.93
CA PRO A 57 -17.91 4.83 3.86
C PRO A 57 -16.85 3.72 3.85
N TYR A 58 -17.10 2.65 4.60
CA TYR A 58 -16.17 1.52 4.61
C TYR A 58 -16.22 0.78 3.28
N MET A 59 -15.05 0.61 2.67
CA MET A 59 -14.84 -0.23 1.50
C MET A 59 -13.44 -0.83 1.61
N SER A 60 -13.27 -2.11 1.27
CA SER A 60 -11.98 -2.77 1.39
C SER A 60 -10.95 -2.17 0.42
N THR A 61 -9.72 -1.98 0.88
CA THR A 61 -8.59 -1.58 0.01
C THR A 61 -8.15 -2.71 -0.94
N LEU A 62 -8.73 -3.92 -0.82
CA LEU A 62 -8.60 -5.01 -1.80
C LEU A 62 -9.70 -4.99 -2.86
N ASP A 63 -10.71 -4.13 -2.72
CA ASP A 63 -11.74 -3.90 -3.73
C ASP A 63 -11.29 -2.76 -4.66
N PRO A 64 -11.18 -2.97 -5.98
CA PRO A 64 -10.77 -1.91 -6.90
C PRO A 64 -11.69 -0.69 -6.87
N LEU A 65 -12.97 -0.84 -6.53
CA LEU A 65 -13.90 0.27 -6.42
C LEU A 65 -13.50 1.27 -5.33
N TYR A 66 -12.71 0.86 -4.33
CA TYR A 66 -12.22 1.77 -3.30
C TYR A 66 -11.38 2.88 -3.93
N TYR A 67 -10.46 2.51 -4.83
CA TYR A 67 -9.57 3.46 -5.50
C TYR A 67 -10.26 4.31 -6.57
N LEU A 68 -11.47 3.93 -6.98
CA LEU A 68 -12.34 4.73 -7.86
C LEU A 68 -13.31 5.61 -7.08
N SER A 69 -13.44 5.42 -5.77
CA SER A 69 -14.27 6.25 -4.90
C SER A 69 -13.65 7.62 -4.65
N LEU A 70 -14.44 8.54 -4.05
CA LEU A 70 -13.93 9.85 -3.61
C LEU A 70 -12.82 9.73 -2.55
N ALA A 71 -12.88 8.72 -1.67
CA ALA A 71 -11.87 8.52 -0.65
C ALA A 71 -10.55 8.02 -1.27
N GLY A 72 -10.63 6.95 -2.06
CA GLY A 72 -9.47 6.38 -2.74
C GLY A 72 -8.83 7.34 -3.73
N SER A 73 -9.62 8.10 -4.50
CA SER A 73 -9.07 9.09 -5.45
C SER A 73 -8.31 10.23 -4.78
N LYS A 74 -8.71 10.66 -3.56
CA LYS A 74 -7.93 11.60 -2.77
C LYS A 74 -6.58 11.01 -2.35
N LEU A 75 -6.56 9.74 -1.92
CA LEU A 75 -5.31 9.04 -1.60
C LEU A 75 -4.41 8.90 -2.84
N MET A 76 -4.97 8.45 -3.97
CA MET A 76 -4.22 8.29 -5.22
C MET A 76 -3.68 9.63 -5.71
N GLY A 77 -4.44 10.72 -5.59
CA GLY A 77 -3.96 12.07 -5.88
C GLY A 77 -2.75 12.46 -5.04
N LEU A 78 -2.70 12.09 -3.75
CA LEU A 78 -1.52 12.32 -2.90
C LEU A 78 -0.32 11.48 -3.33
N ILE A 79 -0.52 10.19 -3.62
CA ILE A 79 0.55 9.29 -4.08
C ILE A 79 1.12 9.79 -5.41
N GLN A 80 0.27 10.07 -6.40
CA GLN A 80 0.71 10.55 -7.72
C GLN A 80 1.38 11.92 -7.67
N LYS A 81 0.89 12.83 -6.84
CA LYS A 81 1.49 14.17 -6.68
C LYS A 81 2.88 14.10 -6.06
N ASN A 82 3.08 13.22 -5.08
CA ASN A 82 4.28 13.23 -4.26
C ASN A 82 5.31 12.17 -4.63
N LYS A 83 4.91 11.13 -5.37
CA LYS A 83 5.72 9.98 -5.79
C LYS A 83 6.66 9.52 -4.67
N PRO A 84 6.10 9.05 -3.54
CA PRO A 84 6.92 8.70 -2.39
C PRO A 84 7.75 7.45 -2.66
N ASP A 85 9.04 7.49 -2.33
CA ASP A 85 9.93 6.32 -2.34
C ASP A 85 9.57 5.35 -1.21
N ILE A 86 9.06 5.89 -0.10
CA ILE A 86 8.58 5.16 1.07
C ILE A 86 7.14 5.58 1.37
N TYR A 87 6.23 4.61 1.33
CA TYR A 87 4.80 4.84 1.60
C TYR A 87 4.35 3.95 2.76
N LEU A 88 3.70 4.56 3.75
CA LEU A 88 3.12 3.85 4.88
C LEU A 88 1.63 4.13 4.96
N GLU A 89 0.84 3.07 5.01
CA GLU A 89 -0.60 3.12 5.25
C GLU A 89 -0.93 2.64 6.67
N LEU A 90 -1.55 3.49 7.48
CA LEU A 90 -2.00 3.10 8.81
C LEU A 90 -3.48 2.73 8.76
N HIS A 91 -3.77 1.56 9.31
CA HIS A 91 -5.11 1.03 9.50
C HIS A 91 -5.39 0.76 10.97
N CYS A 92 -6.64 0.46 11.27
CA CYS A 92 -6.96 -0.20 12.52
C CYS A 92 -7.86 -1.43 12.32
N TYR A 93 -7.79 -2.36 13.26
CA TYR A 93 -8.62 -3.55 13.25
C TYR A 93 -9.35 -3.76 14.59
N HIS A 94 -10.54 -4.36 14.52
CA HIS A 94 -11.24 -4.87 15.70
C HIS A 94 -10.68 -6.22 16.11
N LYS A 95 -10.65 -6.53 17.41
CA LYS A 95 -10.06 -7.76 17.97
C LYS A 95 -10.43 -9.04 17.22
N ASP A 96 -11.70 -9.16 16.81
CA ASP A 96 -12.21 -10.35 16.10
C ASP A 96 -11.63 -10.51 14.68
N SER A 97 -11.04 -9.45 14.12
CA SER A 97 -10.37 -9.47 12.82
C SER A 97 -8.92 -9.96 12.91
N TYR A 98 -8.31 -10.02 14.09
CA TYR A 98 -6.89 -10.37 14.24
C TYR A 98 -6.54 -11.70 13.57
N LEU A 99 -7.29 -12.77 13.88
CA LEU A 99 -7.05 -14.10 13.30
C LEU A 99 -7.29 -14.11 11.78
N LYS A 100 -8.24 -13.31 11.29
CA LYS A 100 -8.49 -13.18 9.84
C LYS A 100 -7.33 -12.49 9.12
N LEU A 101 -6.68 -11.54 9.77
CA LEU A 101 -5.56 -10.77 9.21
C LEU A 101 -4.26 -11.58 9.22
N THR A 102 -4.01 -12.40 10.24
CA THR A 102 -2.74 -13.12 10.42
C THR A 102 -2.75 -14.58 9.95
N ARG A 103 -3.90 -15.10 9.51
CA ARG A 103 -4.02 -16.49 9.05
C ARG A 103 -3.07 -16.80 7.87
N LYS A 104 -2.47 -17.99 7.92
CA LYS A 104 -1.46 -18.45 6.94
C LYS A 104 -2.04 -18.69 5.55
N ASP A 105 -3.31 -19.10 5.49
CA ASP A 105 -4.06 -19.39 4.26
C ASP A 105 -4.73 -18.14 3.66
N ARG A 106 -4.38 -16.93 4.12
CA ARG A 106 -4.98 -15.68 3.63
C ARG A 106 -4.77 -15.48 2.13
N LYS A 107 -3.65 -15.99 1.58
CA LYS A 107 -3.34 -15.89 0.15
C LYS A 107 -4.36 -16.64 -0.70
N GLU A 108 -4.79 -17.80 -0.23
CA GLU A 108 -5.75 -18.69 -0.91
C GLU A 108 -7.15 -18.07 -0.89
N PHE A 109 -7.57 -17.51 0.25
CA PHE A 109 -8.92 -16.95 0.41
C PHE A 109 -9.06 -15.53 -0.13
N PHE A 110 -8.07 -14.68 0.08
CA PHE A 110 -8.13 -13.24 -0.20
C PHE A 110 -7.15 -12.78 -1.30
N GLY A 111 -6.33 -13.68 -1.84
CA GLY A 111 -5.33 -13.32 -2.83
C GLY A 111 -4.20 -12.46 -2.27
N VAL A 112 -4.00 -12.40 -0.95
CA VAL A 112 -2.90 -11.64 -0.31
C VAL A 112 -2.35 -12.39 0.90
N PRO A 113 -1.04 -12.29 1.21
CA PRO A 113 -0.46 -12.93 2.39
C PRO A 113 -1.10 -12.47 3.71
N GLY A 114 -0.93 -13.28 4.75
CA GLY A 114 -1.20 -12.88 6.13
C GLY A 114 -0.36 -11.68 6.53
N LEU A 115 -0.87 -10.85 7.44
CA LEU A 115 -0.05 -9.86 8.11
C LEU A 115 0.78 -10.53 9.21
N VAL A 116 1.95 -9.96 9.48
CA VAL A 116 2.89 -10.47 10.48
C VAL A 116 2.85 -9.54 11.68
N GLU A 117 2.75 -10.09 12.89
CA GLU A 117 2.84 -9.29 14.12
C GLU A 117 4.29 -8.80 14.31
N LEU A 118 4.44 -7.54 14.69
CA LEU A 118 5.68 -6.94 15.19
C LEU A 118 5.73 -7.16 16.70
N ASP A 119 5.30 -6.16 17.48
CA ASP A 119 5.07 -6.23 18.92
C ASP A 119 3.69 -5.67 19.24
N ASN A 120 3.20 -5.92 20.46
CA ASN A 120 2.04 -5.23 21.03
C ASN A 120 0.82 -5.22 20.11
N LYS A 121 0.59 -6.34 19.40
CA LYS A 121 -0.54 -6.51 18.48
C LYS A 121 -0.53 -5.56 17.27
N VAL A 122 0.59 -4.89 16.99
CA VAL A 122 0.77 -4.15 15.74
C VAL A 122 1.16 -5.13 14.64
N LEU A 123 0.38 -5.14 13.56
CA LEU A 123 0.58 -5.98 12.40
C LEU A 123 1.23 -5.18 11.27
N THR A 124 2.02 -5.85 10.42
CA THR A 124 2.59 -5.24 9.23
C THR A 124 2.52 -6.18 8.02
N GLY A 125 2.56 -5.58 6.83
CA GLY A 125 2.55 -6.25 5.53
C GLY A 125 2.59 -5.24 4.40
N SER A 126 2.57 -5.71 3.15
CA SER A 126 2.48 -4.81 2.00
C SER A 126 1.11 -4.14 1.94
N VAL A 127 1.05 -2.94 1.36
CA VAL A 127 -0.22 -2.34 0.89
C VAL A 127 -0.90 -3.24 -0.14
N SER A 128 -2.16 -2.92 -0.46
CA SER A 128 -2.93 -3.61 -1.49
C SER A 128 -2.15 -3.80 -2.79
N PRO A 129 -2.15 -5.01 -3.38
CA PRO A 129 -1.46 -5.29 -4.64
C PRO A 129 -1.96 -4.41 -5.79
N LEU A 130 -3.21 -3.94 -5.67
CA LEU A 130 -3.88 -3.08 -6.64
C LEU A 130 -3.16 -1.74 -6.84
N ILE A 131 -2.69 -1.11 -5.77
CA ILE A 131 -1.93 0.14 -5.86
C ILE A 131 -0.44 -0.08 -5.87
N ARG A 132 0.04 -1.14 -5.20
CA ARG A 132 1.47 -1.51 -5.21
C ARG A 132 1.99 -1.60 -6.63
N SER A 133 1.29 -2.33 -7.50
CA SER A 133 1.79 -2.58 -8.87
C SER A 133 1.51 -1.43 -9.83
N VAL A 134 0.56 -0.56 -9.49
CA VAL A 134 0.17 0.56 -10.38
C VAL A 134 1.02 1.80 -10.15
N PHE A 135 1.41 2.08 -8.91
CA PHE A 135 2.02 3.36 -8.54
C PHE A 135 3.44 3.26 -7.98
N PHE A 136 3.94 2.04 -7.72
CA PHE A 136 5.24 1.81 -7.12
C PHE A 136 6.04 0.81 -7.93
N ASP A 137 7.35 0.98 -7.95
CA ASP A 137 8.27 0.03 -8.55
C ASP A 137 8.40 -1.21 -7.66
N LEU A 138 8.86 -2.33 -8.24
CA LEU A 138 8.99 -3.61 -7.55
C LEU A 138 9.75 -3.49 -6.21
N ASN A 139 10.80 -2.67 -6.18
CA ASN A 139 11.70 -2.51 -5.05
C ASN A 139 11.39 -1.29 -4.16
N ASP A 140 10.31 -0.56 -4.44
CA ASP A 140 9.82 0.46 -3.52
C ASP A 140 9.29 -0.17 -2.22
N PHE A 141 9.09 0.67 -1.21
CA PHE A 141 8.63 0.25 0.12
C PHE A 141 7.23 0.77 0.50
N PRO A 142 6.15 0.36 -0.21
CA PRO A 142 4.79 0.63 0.23
C PRO A 142 4.29 -0.48 1.19
N PHE A 143 4.12 -0.13 2.46
CA PHE A 143 3.75 -1.05 3.54
C PHE A 143 2.62 -0.51 4.41
N ILE A 144 2.04 -1.39 5.22
CA ILE A 144 1.00 -1.05 6.19
C ILE A 144 1.47 -1.26 7.62
N LEU A 145 0.88 -0.48 8.53
CA LEU A 145 0.78 -0.79 9.94
C LEU A 145 -0.68 -0.87 10.33
N GLU A 146 -1.08 -1.99 10.92
CA GLU A 146 -2.45 -2.26 11.31
C GLU A 146 -2.48 -2.52 12.83
N MET A 147 -3.04 -1.57 13.58
CA MET A 147 -3.10 -1.59 15.05
C MET A 147 -4.53 -1.84 15.55
N PRO A 148 -4.74 -2.22 16.82
CA PRO A 148 -6.10 -2.28 17.36
C PRO A 148 -6.83 -0.92 17.23
N CYS A 149 -8.12 -0.91 16.90
CA CYS A 149 -8.88 0.36 16.79
C CYS A 149 -9.02 1.12 18.12
N ASN A 150 -8.80 0.45 19.24
CA ASN A 150 -8.54 1.09 20.53
C ASN A 150 -7.10 0.72 20.94
N PRO A 151 -6.08 1.38 20.37
CA PRO A 151 -4.69 1.00 20.57
C PRO A 151 -4.26 1.29 22.01
N SER A 152 -3.46 0.40 22.59
CA SER A 152 -2.78 0.69 23.85
C SER A 152 -1.61 1.63 23.64
N GLU A 153 -1.07 2.20 24.72
CA GLU A 153 0.13 3.05 24.64
C GLU A 153 1.33 2.26 24.05
N GLU A 154 1.48 0.99 24.41
CA GLU A 154 2.54 0.12 23.87
C GLU A 154 2.34 -0.18 22.37
N SER A 155 1.08 -0.28 21.92
CA SER A 155 0.75 -0.41 20.50
C SER A 155 1.18 0.85 19.74
N LEU A 156 0.86 2.02 20.27
CA LEU A 156 1.25 3.31 19.69
C LEU A 156 2.78 3.47 19.66
N GLN A 157 3.47 3.14 20.76
CA GLN A 157 4.93 3.15 20.82
C GLN A 157 5.56 2.25 19.75
N THR A 158 4.96 1.08 19.51
CA THR A 158 5.40 0.18 18.43
C THR A 158 5.22 0.84 17.07
N CYS A 159 4.07 1.44 16.79
CA CYS A 159 3.86 2.21 15.55
C CYS A 159 4.89 3.34 15.40
N HIS A 160 5.12 4.13 16.45
CA HIS A 160 6.08 5.24 16.45
C HIS A 160 7.50 4.77 16.14
N LYS A 161 7.96 3.69 16.78
CA LYS A 161 9.27 3.10 16.52
C LYS A 161 9.45 2.71 15.05
N ILE A 162 8.43 2.11 14.43
CA ILE A 162 8.50 1.78 13.00
C ILE A 162 8.49 3.05 12.14
N MET A 163 7.63 4.02 12.46
CA MET A 163 7.56 5.29 11.74
C MET A 163 8.89 6.05 11.79
N GLU A 164 9.62 6.00 12.91
CA GLU A 164 10.98 6.55 13.05
C GLU A 164 11.97 5.82 12.14
N ILE A 165 12.00 4.48 12.17
CA ILE A 165 12.84 3.69 11.27
C ILE A 165 12.62 4.08 9.80
N LEU A 166 11.36 4.23 9.39
CA LEU A 166 11.00 4.62 8.02
C LEU A 166 11.41 6.07 7.70
N ALA A 167 11.19 6.99 8.64
CA ALA A 167 11.51 8.41 8.47
C ALA A 167 13.02 8.67 8.39
N GLU A 168 13.82 7.87 9.10
CA GLU A 168 15.28 7.98 9.13
C GLU A 168 15.96 7.23 7.98
N SER A 169 15.24 6.36 7.26
CA SER A 169 15.82 5.53 6.21
C SER A 169 15.59 6.12 4.82
N SER A 170 16.56 5.96 3.93
CA SER A 170 16.54 6.58 2.60
C SER A 170 15.97 5.66 1.52
N ASN A 171 15.95 4.35 1.76
CA ASN A 171 15.51 3.34 0.79
C ASN A 171 15.11 2.02 1.47
N ARG A 172 14.56 1.09 0.67
CA ARG A 172 14.14 -0.25 1.10
C ARG A 172 15.23 -1.05 1.80
N LEU A 173 16.48 -1.03 1.30
CA LEU A 173 17.55 -1.87 1.87
C LEU A 173 17.85 -1.45 3.31
N GLU A 174 17.98 -0.14 3.55
CA GLU A 174 18.22 0.43 4.87
C GLU A 174 17.05 0.14 5.83
N ILE A 175 15.81 0.26 5.36
CA ILE A 175 14.62 -0.09 6.15
C ILE A 175 14.67 -1.56 6.57
N MET A 176 14.92 -2.45 5.62
CA MET A 176 14.94 -3.90 5.87
C MET A 176 16.08 -4.28 6.80
N GLU A 177 17.24 -3.64 6.69
CA GLU A 177 18.37 -3.82 7.61
C GLU A 177 17.99 -3.42 9.04
N LYS A 178 17.51 -2.18 9.25
CA LYS A 178 17.09 -1.69 10.57
C LYS A 178 15.95 -2.52 11.17
N LEU A 179 14.95 -2.89 10.36
CA LEU A 179 13.87 -3.77 10.81
C LEU A 179 14.40 -5.15 11.19
N SER A 180 15.40 -5.69 10.48
CA SER A 180 15.94 -7.03 10.78
C SER A 180 16.72 -7.09 12.10
N GLN A 181 17.32 -5.97 12.52
CA GLN A 181 18.01 -5.86 13.81
C GLN A 181 17.02 -5.93 14.99
N VAL A 182 15.77 -5.51 14.77
CA VAL A 182 14.74 -5.48 15.81
C VAL A 182 13.76 -6.66 15.71
N TYR A 183 13.39 -7.04 14.48
CA TYR A 183 12.34 -8.00 14.14
C TYR A 183 12.83 -9.03 13.11
N PRO A 184 13.88 -9.83 13.40
CA PRO A 184 14.53 -10.70 12.42
C PRO A 184 13.55 -11.72 11.79
N GLN A 185 12.73 -12.38 12.61
CA GLN A 185 11.76 -13.38 12.14
C GLN A 185 10.64 -12.75 11.30
N THR A 186 10.18 -11.56 11.68
CA THR A 186 9.17 -10.82 10.91
C THR A 186 9.73 -10.44 9.54
N VAL A 187 10.96 -9.93 9.48
CA VAL A 187 11.62 -9.58 8.22
C VAL A 187 11.84 -10.82 7.34
N GLU A 188 12.24 -11.96 7.89
CA GLU A 188 12.37 -13.22 7.15
C GLU A 188 11.03 -13.65 6.53
N THR A 189 9.95 -13.55 7.31
CA THR A 189 8.59 -13.87 6.86
C THR A 189 8.13 -12.92 5.75
N LEU A 190 8.32 -11.61 5.92
CA LEU A 190 7.99 -10.59 4.92
C LEU A 190 8.79 -10.78 3.62
N ASN A 191 10.07 -11.16 3.72
CA ASN A 191 10.90 -11.50 2.56
C ASN A 191 10.39 -12.74 1.83
N THR A 192 9.93 -13.76 2.57
CA THR A 192 9.29 -14.93 1.99
C THR A 192 8.02 -14.55 1.24
N TYR A 193 7.16 -13.72 1.84
CA TYR A 193 5.96 -13.20 1.19
C TYR A 193 6.29 -12.36 -0.04
N PHE A 194 7.33 -11.53 0.00
CA PHE A 194 7.75 -10.75 -1.17
C PHE A 194 8.17 -11.65 -2.33
N LYS A 195 8.98 -12.70 -2.06
CA LYS A 195 9.43 -13.65 -3.08
C LYS A 195 8.29 -14.49 -3.65
N ASP A 196 7.40 -14.97 -2.78
CA ASP A 196 6.26 -15.79 -3.18
C ASP A 196 5.18 -14.97 -3.93
N TYR A 197 4.96 -13.73 -3.52
CA TYR A 197 3.88 -12.89 -4.04
C TYR A 197 4.36 -11.86 -5.08
N SER A 198 5.19 -10.92 -4.67
CA SER A 198 5.50 -9.71 -5.45
C SER A 198 6.31 -10.05 -6.70
N LEU A 199 7.23 -11.01 -6.62
CA LEU A 199 8.03 -11.45 -7.77
C LEU A 199 7.21 -12.19 -8.85
N ASN A 200 5.98 -12.60 -8.55
CA ASN A 200 5.05 -13.16 -9.55
C ASN A 200 4.04 -12.11 -10.01
N PHE A 201 3.40 -11.42 -9.06
CA PHE A 201 2.30 -10.51 -9.34
C PHE A 201 2.74 -9.27 -10.12
N HIS A 202 3.83 -8.63 -9.69
CA HIS A 202 4.24 -7.35 -10.29
C HIS A 202 4.79 -7.52 -11.73
N PRO A 203 5.68 -8.48 -12.03
CA PRO A 203 6.09 -8.71 -13.41
C PRO A 203 4.94 -9.14 -14.34
N ALA A 204 3.99 -9.95 -13.84
CA ALA A 204 2.78 -10.27 -14.59
C ALA A 204 1.99 -9.01 -14.94
N PHE A 205 1.84 -8.11 -13.98
CA PHE A 205 1.15 -6.84 -14.18
C PHE A 205 1.87 -5.93 -15.20
N GLU A 206 3.20 -5.83 -15.12
CA GLU A 206 4.00 -5.08 -16.11
C GLU A 206 3.79 -5.62 -17.54
N GLU A 207 3.84 -6.94 -17.71
CA GLU A 207 3.64 -7.59 -19.00
C GLU A 207 2.21 -7.36 -19.53
N ILE A 208 1.19 -7.45 -18.67
CA ILE A 208 -0.20 -7.12 -19.01
C ILE A 208 -0.29 -5.69 -19.54
N LYS A 209 0.33 -4.71 -18.85
CA LYS A 209 0.33 -3.31 -19.28
C LYS A 209 0.94 -3.15 -20.67
N GLN A 210 2.11 -3.76 -20.92
CA GLN A 210 2.78 -3.63 -22.22
C GLN A 210 1.94 -4.21 -23.35
N ARG A 211 1.45 -5.44 -23.19
CA ARG A 211 0.64 -6.09 -24.25
C ARG A 211 -0.72 -5.44 -24.46
N ALA A 212 -1.30 -4.85 -23.42
CA ALA A 212 -2.56 -4.11 -23.54
C ALA A 212 -2.44 -2.87 -24.43
N LEU A 213 -1.24 -2.28 -24.57
CA LEU A 213 -1.01 -1.16 -25.50
C LEU A 213 -1.06 -1.60 -26.97
N GLU A 214 -0.79 -2.87 -27.25
CA GLU A 214 -0.74 -3.45 -28.58
C GLU A 214 -2.01 -4.25 -28.93
N THR A 215 -2.89 -4.46 -27.94
CA THR A 215 -4.11 -5.25 -28.07
C THR A 215 -5.34 -4.35 -28.06
N ASP A 216 -6.22 -4.51 -29.05
CA ASP A 216 -7.53 -3.86 -29.06
C ASP A 216 -8.47 -4.53 -28.04
N LEU A 217 -8.45 -4.05 -26.80
CA LEU A 217 -9.29 -4.52 -25.71
C LEU A 217 -10.69 -3.90 -25.80
N LYS A 218 -11.65 -4.59 -26.45
CA LYS A 218 -13.00 -4.07 -26.68
C LYS A 218 -13.92 -4.27 -25.49
N ASN A 219 -13.68 -5.31 -24.70
CA ASN A 219 -14.52 -5.68 -23.57
C ASN A 219 -13.73 -6.42 -22.48
N TYR A 220 -14.42 -6.75 -21.39
CA TYR A 220 -13.82 -7.43 -20.24
C TYR A 220 -13.31 -8.85 -20.56
N GLN A 221 -13.93 -9.58 -21.50
CA GLN A 221 -13.48 -10.91 -21.90
C GLN A 221 -12.12 -10.85 -22.62
N ASP A 222 -11.88 -9.79 -23.40
CA ASP A 222 -10.59 -9.58 -24.06
C ASP A 222 -9.48 -9.37 -23.01
N LEU A 223 -9.76 -8.60 -21.96
CA LEU A 223 -8.83 -8.38 -20.84
C LEU A 223 -8.56 -9.67 -20.07
N GLU A 224 -9.60 -10.44 -19.73
CA GLU A 224 -9.44 -11.73 -19.04
C GLU A 224 -8.61 -12.70 -19.88
N LYS A 225 -8.84 -12.76 -21.19
CA LYS A 225 -8.04 -13.57 -22.11
C LYS A 225 -6.58 -13.12 -22.16
N LEU A 226 -6.33 -11.82 -22.24
CA LEU A 226 -4.98 -11.25 -22.23
C LEU A 226 -4.23 -11.65 -20.95
N ILE A 227 -4.85 -11.44 -19.78
CA ILE A 227 -4.25 -11.74 -18.47
C ILE A 227 -3.91 -13.23 -18.37
N ASN A 228 -4.83 -14.12 -18.75
CA ASN A 228 -4.59 -15.56 -18.72
C ASN A 228 -3.46 -16.00 -19.66
N ASN A 229 -3.35 -15.38 -20.84
CA ASN A 229 -2.24 -15.65 -21.75
C ASN A 229 -0.90 -15.20 -21.16
N VAL A 230 -0.83 -13.98 -20.59
CA VAL A 230 0.37 -13.47 -19.92
C VAL A 230 0.81 -14.40 -18.78
N ILE A 231 -0.13 -14.82 -17.93
CA ILE A 231 0.16 -15.70 -16.80
C ILE A 231 0.74 -17.04 -17.29
N ARG A 232 0.10 -17.65 -18.30
CA ARG A 232 0.52 -18.95 -18.84
C ARG A 232 1.89 -18.85 -19.51
N GLU A 233 2.10 -17.86 -20.36
CA GLU A 233 3.33 -17.72 -21.15
C GLU A 233 4.52 -17.27 -20.28
N GLY A 234 4.28 -16.39 -19.31
CA GLY A 234 5.28 -15.96 -18.34
C GLY A 234 5.52 -16.96 -17.20
N ASN A 235 4.77 -18.06 -17.13
CA ASN A 235 4.83 -19.04 -16.04
C ASN A 235 4.68 -18.41 -14.64
N PHE A 236 3.86 -17.35 -14.53
CA PHE A 236 3.68 -16.63 -13.28
C PHE A 236 2.83 -17.44 -12.29
N LYS A 237 3.34 -17.61 -11.06
CA LYS A 237 2.65 -18.37 -10.00
C LYS A 237 1.62 -17.48 -9.29
N VAL A 238 0.46 -17.32 -9.91
CA VAL A 238 -0.68 -16.57 -9.35
C VAL A 238 -1.91 -17.47 -9.23
N ASN A 239 -2.69 -17.28 -8.16
CA ASN A 239 -3.93 -18.01 -7.93
C ASN A 239 -5.16 -17.26 -8.50
N PRO A 240 -6.34 -17.89 -8.60
CA PRO A 240 -7.52 -17.25 -9.18
C PRO A 240 -7.93 -15.92 -8.52
N LYS A 241 -7.69 -15.74 -7.21
CA LYS A 241 -7.95 -14.47 -6.52
C LYS A 241 -6.98 -13.38 -6.98
N GLN A 242 -5.71 -13.72 -7.15
CA GLN A 242 -4.70 -12.81 -7.68
C GLN A 242 -4.97 -12.44 -9.15
N ILE A 243 -5.53 -13.34 -9.96
CA ILE A 243 -5.97 -13.01 -11.34
C ILE A 243 -7.01 -11.89 -11.31
N LYS A 244 -8.03 -12.01 -10.46
CA LYS A 244 -9.04 -10.94 -10.28
C LYS A 244 -8.45 -9.64 -9.72
N GLN A 245 -7.38 -9.72 -8.94
CA GLN A 245 -6.64 -8.54 -8.50
C GLN A 245 -5.81 -7.91 -9.63
N LEU A 246 -5.24 -8.69 -10.55
CA LEU A 246 -4.54 -8.15 -11.73
C LEU A 246 -5.51 -7.37 -12.62
N GLU A 247 -6.72 -7.88 -12.82
CA GLU A 247 -7.80 -7.16 -13.50
C GLU A 247 -8.13 -5.84 -12.79
N GLY A 248 -8.34 -5.89 -11.46
CA GLY A 248 -8.62 -4.70 -10.66
C GLY A 248 -7.49 -3.66 -10.72
N ALA A 249 -6.24 -4.11 -10.67
CA ALA A 249 -5.06 -3.27 -10.82
C ALA A 249 -5.02 -2.63 -12.22
N PHE A 250 -5.38 -3.38 -13.26
CA PHE A 250 -5.45 -2.88 -14.62
C PHE A 250 -6.52 -1.80 -14.80
N LEU A 251 -7.70 -1.97 -14.20
CA LEU A 251 -8.76 -0.96 -14.21
C LEU A 251 -8.31 0.35 -13.57
N ILE A 252 -7.64 0.26 -12.41
CA ILE A 252 -7.07 1.43 -11.72
C ILE A 252 -5.99 2.08 -12.60
N PHE A 253 -5.07 1.29 -13.15
CA PHE A 253 -4.04 1.79 -14.05
C PHE A 253 -4.64 2.53 -15.25
N ASN A 254 -5.68 1.98 -15.88
CA ASN A 254 -6.31 2.58 -17.04
C ASN A 254 -6.97 3.92 -16.68
N GLU A 255 -7.73 3.98 -15.58
CA GLU A 255 -8.36 5.21 -15.10
C GLU A 255 -7.30 6.31 -14.86
N TYR A 256 -6.28 6.00 -14.04
CA TYR A 256 -5.31 7.00 -13.59
C TYR A 256 -4.25 7.37 -14.64
N ASN A 257 -4.11 6.62 -15.74
CA ASN A 257 -3.30 7.03 -16.89
C ASN A 257 -4.10 7.70 -18.00
N SER A 258 -5.39 7.38 -18.17
CA SER A 258 -6.27 8.10 -19.11
C SER A 258 -6.38 9.58 -18.76
N PHE A 259 -6.40 9.93 -17.46
CA PHE A 259 -6.36 11.33 -17.01
C PHE A 259 -5.07 12.08 -17.35
N LYS A 260 -3.93 11.39 -17.53
CA LYS A 260 -2.68 12.04 -17.94
C LYS A 260 -2.72 12.46 -19.41
N CYS A 261 -3.42 11.72 -20.27
CA CYS A 261 -3.65 12.11 -21.66
C CYS A 261 -4.56 13.34 -21.77
N ASN A 262 -5.65 13.40 -21.01
CA ASN A 262 -6.59 14.53 -21.06
C ASN A 262 -6.03 15.85 -20.49
N LYS A 263 -5.03 15.81 -19.61
CA LYS A 263 -4.32 17.04 -19.16
C LYS A 263 -3.33 17.59 -20.20
N ARG A 264 -2.86 16.77 -21.16
CA ARG A 264 -2.05 17.28 -22.27
C ARG A 264 -2.88 18.05 -23.31
N THR A 265 -4.18 17.77 -23.40
CA THR A 265 -5.11 18.44 -24.32
C THR A 265 -5.80 19.69 -23.72
N MET A 266 -5.63 19.97 -22.43
CA MET A 266 -6.23 21.15 -21.76
C MET A 266 -5.24 22.28 -21.44
N ASN A 267 -4.03 22.25 -21.98
CA ASN A 267 -3.21 23.45 -22.08
C ASN A 267 -3.61 24.19 -23.38
N ILE A 268 -4.66 25.00 -23.29
CA ILE A 268 -4.95 26.11 -24.22
C ILE A 268 -4.77 27.40 -23.43
#